data_AF-A0A7S0EZA0-F1
#
_entry.id   AF-A0A7S0EZA0-F1
#
_cell.length_a   1.000
_cell.length_b   1.000
_cell.length_c   1.000
_cell.angle_alpha   90.00
_cell.angle_beta   90.00
_cell.angle_gamma   90.00
#
_symmetry.space_group_name_H-M   'P 1'
#
loop_
_entity.id
_entity.type
_entity.pdbx_description
1 polymer ?
#
loop_
_entity_poly.entity_id
_entity_poly.type
_entity_poly.pdbx_seq_one_letter_code
_entity_poly.pdbx_strand_id
1 'polypeptide(L)'
;GWSRSDTFNMNTSEQNPSIPIKKAFEYRKACELGDGKACLYFGNYLQCARTDVICKNNKRVKKFLQRACSLGEPDGCLYLAGMQITGQIPGTDKEAFENAMTACNMGSTDACFLAATFTRAGLGTKKDCSCGLNAFLHLCQESHHGKSCYEGARSLSQMSRAGRMDGKEDETTQRMQELIVKSCEYKYEPGCVALKEFQRLMKSSSHPGEDFAVFLSGAQKIDCE
;
A
#
# COMPACT_ATOMS: atom_id res chain seq x y z
N GLY A 1 1.11 -16.81 -3.42
CA GLY A 1 0.33 -15.89 -2.61
C GLY A 1 1.14 -14.66 -2.29
N TRP A 2 0.64 -13.49 -2.70
CA TRP A 2 0.97 -12.24 -2.03
C TRP A 2 0.79 -12.45 -0.54
N SER A 3 1.83 -12.26 0.25
CA SER A 3 1.69 -12.44 1.68
C SER A 3 0.89 -11.26 2.23
N ARG A 4 0.03 -11.50 3.24
CA ARG A 4 -0.69 -10.42 3.95
C ARG A 4 0.25 -9.36 4.55
N SER A 5 1.54 -9.69 4.65
CA SER A 5 2.63 -8.77 5.03
C SER A 5 3.10 -7.84 3.89
N ASP A 6 2.90 -8.19 2.61
CA ASP A 6 3.34 -7.37 1.47
C ASP A 6 2.37 -6.21 1.16
N THR A 7 1.11 -6.32 1.59
CA THR A 7 0.06 -5.33 1.33
C THR A 7 0.17 -4.10 2.22
N PHE A 8 0.74 -4.24 3.42
CA PHE A 8 0.86 -3.14 4.37
C PHE A 8 2.15 -3.25 5.19
N ASN A 9 3.21 -2.64 4.67
CA ASN A 9 4.45 -2.43 5.42
C ASN A 9 4.57 -0.94 5.74
N MET A 10 4.08 -0.54 6.91
CA MET A 10 4.33 0.79 7.46
C MET A 10 5.74 0.82 8.06
N ASN A 11 6.74 0.86 7.18
CA ASN A 11 8.01 1.47 7.53
C ASN A 11 7.89 2.98 7.31
N THR A 12 7.05 3.66 8.10
CA THR A 12 7.20 5.11 8.26
C THR A 12 8.37 5.32 9.22
N SER A 13 9.55 5.53 8.63
CA SER A 13 10.83 5.77 9.31
C SER A 13 10.89 7.05 10.15
N GLU A 14 9.75 7.60 10.59
CA GLU A 14 9.68 8.89 11.31
C GLU A 14 8.86 8.86 12.61
N GLN A 15 8.32 7.73 13.06
CA GLN A 15 7.70 7.64 14.40
C GLN A 15 8.45 6.66 15.30
N ASN A 16 9.72 6.99 15.58
CA ASN A 16 10.40 6.48 16.76
C ASN A 16 11.27 7.56 17.39
N PRO A 17 10.70 8.26 18.36
CA PRO A 17 11.31 8.21 19.68
C PRO A 17 10.28 7.65 20.65
N SER A 18 10.75 6.96 21.68
CA SER A 18 10.02 6.66 22.91
C SER A 18 9.26 7.91 23.37
N ILE A 19 7.98 8.04 22.98
CA ILE A 19 7.15 9.18 23.35
C ILE A 19 7.10 9.16 24.88
N PRO A 20 7.58 10.23 25.57
CA PRO A 20 7.54 10.25 27.02
C PRO A 20 6.11 10.04 27.52
N ILE A 21 5.92 9.28 28.60
CA ILE A 21 4.59 8.97 29.17
C ILE A 21 3.73 10.23 29.34
N LYS A 22 4.36 11.35 29.72
CA LYS A 22 3.71 12.66 29.82
C LYS A 22 3.05 13.10 28.50
N LYS A 23 3.77 12.99 27.38
CA LYS A 23 3.27 13.36 26.05
C LYS A 23 2.17 12.42 25.56
N ALA A 24 2.28 11.12 25.88
CA ALA A 24 1.19 10.19 25.63
C ALA A 24 -0.09 10.54 26.41
N PHE A 25 0.04 10.99 27.67
CA PHE A 25 -1.10 11.44 28.46
C PHE A 25 -1.74 12.72 27.90
N GLU A 26 -0.94 13.65 27.37
CA GLU A 26 -1.42 14.86 26.68
C GLU A 26 -2.21 14.49 25.41
N TYR A 27 -1.71 13.59 24.57
CA TYR A 27 -2.43 13.12 23.39
C TYR A 27 -3.75 12.42 23.75
N ARG A 28 -3.76 11.61 24.80
CA ARG A 28 -5.01 11.00 25.28
C ARG A 28 -6.05 12.05 25.63
N LYS A 29 -5.67 13.08 26.41
CA LYS A 29 -6.58 14.16 26.80
C LYS A 29 -7.09 14.95 25.59
N ALA A 30 -6.21 15.34 24.68
CA ALA A 30 -6.62 16.04 23.46
C ALA A 30 -7.56 15.18 22.59
N CYS A 31 -7.31 13.88 22.50
CA CYS A 31 -8.23 12.95 21.84
C CYS A 31 -9.61 12.87 22.53
N GLU A 32 -9.65 12.85 23.86
CA GLU A 32 -10.90 12.90 24.64
C GLU A 32 -11.67 14.21 24.36
N LEU A 33 -10.96 15.30 24.07
CA LEU A 33 -11.53 16.59 23.65
C LEU A 33 -11.89 16.69 22.16
N GLY A 34 -11.68 15.64 21.36
CA GLY A 34 -12.09 15.59 19.95
C GLY A 34 -11.00 15.91 18.93
N ASP A 35 -9.73 15.96 19.34
CA ASP A 35 -8.61 16.09 18.40
C ASP A 35 -8.28 14.75 17.74
N GLY A 36 -8.57 14.64 16.43
CA GLY A 36 -8.33 13.44 15.62
C GLY A 36 -6.85 13.06 15.50
N LYS A 37 -5.96 14.04 15.35
CA LYS A 37 -4.51 13.82 15.29
C LYS A 37 -3.97 13.30 16.61
N ALA A 38 -4.46 13.85 17.72
CA ALA A 38 -4.11 13.35 19.04
C ALA A 38 -4.59 11.91 19.27
N CYS A 39 -5.78 11.55 18.75
CA CYS A 39 -6.26 10.17 18.79
C CYS A 39 -5.36 9.22 17.99
N LEU A 40 -4.92 9.65 16.80
CA LEU A 40 -3.97 8.90 15.97
C LEU A 40 -2.64 8.69 16.70
N TYR A 41 -2.01 9.77 17.19
CA TYR A 41 -0.72 9.68 17.88
C TYR A 41 -0.79 8.82 19.14
N PHE A 42 -1.88 8.89 19.91
CA PHE A 42 -2.08 8.03 21.06
C PHE A 42 -2.33 6.57 20.66
N GLY A 43 -3.08 6.32 19.58
CA GLY A 43 -3.29 5.00 19.01
C GLY A 43 -1.97 4.32 18.61
N ASN A 44 -1.12 5.05 17.87
CA ASN A 44 0.21 4.57 17.46
C ASN A 44 1.13 4.36 18.67
N TYR A 45 1.09 5.25 19.67
CA TYR A 45 1.84 5.06 20.92
C TYR A 45 1.52 3.72 21.61
N LEU A 46 0.24 3.36 21.66
CA LEU A 46 -0.20 2.08 22.24
C LEU A 46 0.33 0.86 21.47
N GLN A 47 0.66 0.99 20.18
CA GLN A 47 1.23 -0.06 19.34
C GLN A 47 2.73 -0.29 19.61
N CYS A 48 3.48 0.75 20.01
CA CYS A 48 4.95 0.76 19.92
C CYS A 48 5.74 0.56 21.23
N ALA A 49 5.16 0.65 22.43
CA ALA A 49 5.94 0.45 23.67
C ALA A 49 6.20 -1.04 23.96
N ARG A 50 7.11 -1.64 23.17
CA ARG A 50 7.48 -3.07 23.16
C ARG A 50 7.87 -3.66 24.53
N THR A 51 8.07 -2.87 25.58
CA THR A 51 8.57 -3.32 26.88
C THR A 51 7.56 -3.26 28.02
N ASP A 52 6.37 -2.67 27.84
CA ASP A 52 5.39 -2.53 28.92
C ASP A 52 4.13 -3.37 28.71
N VAL A 53 3.56 -3.85 29.82
CA VAL A 53 2.27 -4.57 29.94
C VAL A 53 1.10 -3.83 29.23
N ILE A 54 1.28 -2.54 28.91
CA ILE A 54 0.33 -1.65 28.26
C ILE A 54 0.21 -1.90 26.73
N CYS A 55 1.20 -2.50 26.07
CA CYS A 55 1.34 -2.51 24.60
C CYS A 55 0.87 -3.76 23.86
N LYS A 56 -0.04 -4.52 24.47
CA LYS A 56 -0.77 -5.61 23.78
C LYS A 56 -2.28 -5.40 23.78
N ASN A 57 -2.75 -4.17 23.97
CA ASN A 57 -4.19 -3.92 23.95
C ASN A 57 -4.68 -3.52 22.55
N ASN A 58 -4.69 -4.50 21.65
CA ASN A 58 -5.19 -4.38 20.26
C ASN A 58 -6.61 -3.79 20.21
N LYS A 59 -7.43 -4.03 21.25
CA LYS A 59 -8.77 -3.43 21.39
C LYS A 59 -8.71 -1.91 21.64
N ARG A 60 -7.77 -1.44 22.48
CA ARG A 60 -7.58 -0.01 22.71
C ARG A 60 -7.01 0.69 21.49
N VAL A 61 -6.01 0.09 20.82
CA VAL A 61 -5.46 0.63 19.56
C VAL A 61 -6.59 0.82 18.55
N LYS A 62 -7.38 -0.22 18.29
CA LYS A 62 -8.56 -0.15 17.40
C LYS A 62 -9.50 0.99 17.79
N LYS A 63 -9.83 1.14 19.08
CA LYS A 63 -10.75 2.19 19.55
C LYS A 63 -10.23 3.61 19.25
N PHE A 64 -8.95 3.87 19.48
CA PHE A 64 -8.37 5.20 19.25
C PHE A 64 -8.22 5.51 17.77
N LEU A 65 -7.83 4.53 16.95
CA LEU A 65 -7.77 4.71 15.50
C LEU A 65 -9.17 4.89 14.88
N GLN A 66 -10.19 4.16 15.37
CA GLN A 66 -11.59 4.37 14.99
C GLN A 66 -12.06 5.78 15.32
N ARG A 67 -11.68 6.28 16.50
CA ARG A 67 -12.01 7.66 16.88
C ARG A 67 -11.29 8.67 15.98
N ALA A 68 -10.00 8.50 15.70
CA ALA A 68 -9.26 9.34 14.76
C ALA A 68 -9.95 9.40 13.39
N CYS A 69 -10.26 8.24 12.82
CA CYS A 69 -11.00 8.10 11.57
C CYS A 69 -12.36 8.84 11.61
N SER A 70 -13.15 8.65 12.67
CA SER A 70 -14.45 9.32 12.83
C SER A 70 -14.36 10.84 12.99
N LEU A 71 -13.19 11.35 13.39
CA LEU A 71 -12.89 12.77 13.53
C LEU A 71 -12.28 13.37 12.25
N GLY A 72 -12.30 12.62 11.13
CA GLY A 72 -11.80 13.08 9.84
C GLY A 72 -10.29 13.01 9.69
N GLU A 73 -9.58 12.26 10.54
CA GLU A 73 -8.16 12.00 10.38
C GLU A 73 -7.97 10.75 9.50
N PRO A 74 -7.61 10.90 8.20
CA PRO A 74 -7.56 9.79 7.25
C PRO A 74 -6.57 8.70 7.65
N ASP A 75 -5.44 9.09 8.25
CA ASP A 75 -4.45 8.13 8.74
C ASP A 75 -5.07 7.17 9.77
N GLY A 76 -6.02 7.64 10.58
CA GLY A 76 -6.77 6.78 11.49
C GLY A 76 -7.43 5.58 10.80
N CYS A 77 -8.08 5.79 9.64
CA CYS A 77 -8.68 4.68 8.90
C CYS A 77 -7.65 3.87 8.12
N LEU A 78 -6.58 4.50 7.62
CA LEU A 78 -5.46 3.80 6.97
C LEU A 78 -4.78 2.80 7.92
N TYR A 79 -4.43 3.23 9.13
CA TYR A 79 -3.85 2.38 10.16
C TYR A 79 -4.81 1.25 10.56
N LEU A 80 -6.12 1.52 10.67
CA LEU A 80 -7.11 0.46 10.91
C LEU A 80 -7.09 -0.60 9.81
N ALA A 81 -7.21 -0.18 8.55
CA ALA A 81 -7.24 -1.08 7.41
C ALA A 81 -6.00 -1.98 7.37
N GLY A 82 -4.83 -1.36 7.52
CA GLY A 82 -3.55 -2.06 7.51
C GLY A 82 -3.34 -3.02 8.69
N MET A 83 -3.75 -2.62 9.90
CA MET A 83 -3.67 -3.50 11.07
C MET A 83 -4.68 -4.65 11.01
N GLN A 84 -5.86 -4.44 10.41
CA GLN A 84 -6.85 -5.49 10.21
C GLN A 84 -6.35 -6.53 9.20
N ILE A 85 -5.83 -6.11 8.05
CA ILE A 85 -5.38 -7.05 7.00
C ILE A 85 -4.13 -7.84 7.39
N THR A 86 -3.27 -7.25 8.23
CA THR A 86 -2.10 -7.94 8.80
C THR A 86 -2.45 -8.81 10.02
N GLY A 87 -3.72 -8.79 10.47
CA GLY A 87 -4.18 -9.55 11.64
C GLY A 87 -3.68 -9.02 12.99
N GLN A 88 -3.10 -7.81 13.02
CA GLN A 88 -2.65 -7.17 14.26
C GLN A 88 -3.82 -6.75 15.15
N ILE A 89 -4.97 -6.39 14.57
CA ILE A 89 -6.21 -6.11 15.30
C ILE A 89 -7.37 -6.92 14.71
N PRO A 90 -8.43 -7.20 15.50
CA PRO A 90 -9.61 -7.88 14.99
C PRO A 90 -10.28 -7.08 13.87
N GLY A 91 -10.53 -7.73 12.73
CA GLY A 91 -11.39 -7.25 11.68
C GLY A 91 -11.47 -8.20 10.49
N THR A 92 -12.45 -7.97 9.61
CA THR A 92 -12.58 -8.71 8.34
C THR A 92 -11.88 -7.97 7.20
N ASP A 93 -11.58 -8.68 6.11
CA ASP A 93 -11.03 -8.05 4.91
C ASP A 93 -11.98 -6.97 4.36
N LYS A 94 -13.30 -7.16 4.50
CA LYS A 94 -14.32 -6.18 4.10
C LYS A 94 -14.23 -4.91 4.94
N GLU A 95 -14.16 -5.04 6.26
CA GLU A 95 -13.98 -3.88 7.15
C GLU A 95 -12.66 -3.14 6.84
N ALA A 96 -11.60 -3.88 6.55
CA ALA A 96 -10.31 -3.29 6.19
C ALA A 96 -10.38 -2.52 4.87
N PHE A 97 -11.06 -3.08 3.85
CA PHE A 97 -11.31 -2.40 2.59
C PHE A 97 -12.12 -1.12 2.77
N GLU A 98 -13.21 -1.17 3.55
CA GLU A 98 -14.06 -0.01 3.82
C GLU A 98 -13.29 1.11 4.54
N ASN A 99 -12.42 0.76 5.49
CA ASN A 99 -11.54 1.72 6.15
C ASN A 99 -10.51 2.34 5.18
N ALA A 100 -9.91 1.54 4.30
CA ALA A 100 -8.99 2.03 3.27
C ALA A 100 -9.70 2.99 2.30
N MET A 101 -10.91 2.63 1.83
CA MET A 101 -11.73 3.48 0.98
C MET A 101 -12.14 4.77 1.67
N THR A 102 -12.48 4.71 2.96
CA THR A 102 -12.83 5.90 3.74
C THR A 102 -11.67 6.89 3.79
N ALA A 103 -10.46 6.42 4.13
CA ALA A 103 -9.27 7.27 4.13
C ALA A 103 -8.88 7.76 2.72
N CYS A 104 -9.08 6.94 1.69
CA CYS A 104 -8.87 7.36 0.30
C CYS A 104 -9.82 8.50 -0.10
N ASN A 105 -11.10 8.41 0.25
CA ASN A 105 -12.09 9.46 0.01
C ASN A 105 -11.79 10.76 0.79
N MET A 106 -11.02 10.66 1.87
CA MET A 106 -10.49 11.79 2.63
C MET A 106 -9.17 12.34 2.06
N GLY A 107 -8.68 11.80 0.95
CA GLY A 107 -7.50 12.29 0.24
C GLY A 107 -6.17 11.61 0.59
N SER A 108 -6.17 10.52 1.37
CA SER A 108 -4.92 9.79 1.66
C SER A 108 -4.47 8.96 0.46
N THR A 109 -3.36 9.37 -0.16
CA THR A 109 -2.71 8.66 -1.28
C THR A 109 -2.35 7.22 -0.92
N ASP A 110 -1.82 7.00 0.29
CA ASP A 110 -1.45 5.66 0.78
C ASP A 110 -2.69 4.77 0.97
N ALA A 111 -3.80 5.35 1.43
CA ALA A 111 -5.06 4.62 1.55
C ALA A 111 -5.67 4.28 0.18
N CYS A 112 -5.56 5.18 -0.79
CA CYS A 112 -5.98 4.89 -2.16
C CYS A 112 -5.13 3.78 -2.79
N PHE A 113 -3.81 3.79 -2.55
CA PHE A 113 -2.92 2.69 -2.97
C PHE A 113 -3.32 1.36 -2.31
N LEU A 114 -3.62 1.39 -1.01
CA LEU A 114 -4.07 0.21 -0.28
C LEU A 114 -5.40 -0.30 -0.85
N ALA A 115 -6.39 0.56 -1.04
CA ALA A 115 -7.67 0.20 -1.64
C ALA A 115 -7.52 -0.40 -3.05
N ALA A 116 -6.65 0.17 -3.90
CA ALA A 116 -6.33 -0.40 -5.21
C ALA A 116 -5.75 -1.81 -5.12
N THR A 117 -4.92 -2.06 -4.10
CA THR A 117 -4.35 -3.39 -3.82
C THR A 117 -5.44 -4.38 -3.37
N PHE A 118 -6.37 -3.95 -2.52
CA PHE A 118 -7.53 -4.77 -2.12
C PHE A 118 -8.40 -5.13 -3.32
N THR A 119 -8.72 -4.16 -4.18
CA THR A 119 -9.50 -4.34 -5.41
C THR A 119 -8.82 -5.30 -6.39
N ARG A 120 -7.52 -5.10 -6.65
CA ARG A 120 -6.74 -6.01 -7.52
C ARG A 120 -6.71 -7.43 -6.97
N ALA A 121 -6.63 -7.60 -5.65
CA ALA A 121 -6.54 -8.90 -5.00
C ALA A 121 -7.91 -9.56 -4.72
N GLY A 122 -9.01 -8.80 -4.73
CA GLY A 122 -10.33 -9.26 -4.29
C GLY A 122 -10.44 -9.47 -2.77
N LEU A 123 -9.64 -8.73 -1.99
CA LEU A 123 -9.69 -8.80 -0.52
C LEU A 123 -10.82 -7.90 -0.04
N GLY A 124 -11.85 -8.46 0.60
CA GLY A 124 -12.97 -7.66 1.13
C GLY A 124 -13.84 -6.95 0.09
N THR A 125 -13.55 -7.15 -1.21
CA THR A 125 -14.24 -6.56 -2.36
C THR A 125 -14.21 -7.53 -3.53
N LYS A 126 -14.98 -7.26 -4.59
CA LYS A 126 -14.91 -8.04 -5.82
C LYS A 126 -13.54 -7.82 -6.46
N LYS A 127 -12.89 -8.92 -6.86
CA LYS A 127 -11.63 -8.85 -7.61
C LYS A 127 -11.83 -8.10 -8.93
N ASP A 128 -11.02 -7.07 -9.15
CA ASP A 128 -11.02 -6.29 -10.40
C ASP A 128 -9.59 -5.79 -10.68
N CYS A 129 -8.86 -6.53 -11.52
CA CYS A 129 -7.49 -6.18 -11.86
C CYS A 129 -7.38 -4.90 -12.69
N SER A 130 -8.35 -4.62 -13.58
CA SER A 130 -8.34 -3.42 -14.41
C SER A 130 -8.61 -2.17 -13.58
N CYS A 131 -9.57 -2.24 -12.64
CA CYS A 131 -9.83 -1.16 -11.70
C CYS A 131 -8.61 -0.89 -10.81
N GLY A 132 -8.01 -1.94 -10.24
CA GLY A 132 -6.78 -1.82 -9.45
C GLY A 132 -5.62 -1.21 -10.24
N LEU A 133 -5.39 -1.67 -11.48
CA LEU A 133 -4.40 -1.11 -12.39
C LEU A 133 -4.65 0.38 -12.66
N ASN A 134 -5.87 0.76 -13.04
CA ASN A 134 -6.22 2.15 -13.32
C ASN A 134 -6.00 3.05 -12.10
N ALA A 135 -6.33 2.57 -10.90
CA ALA A 135 -6.05 3.30 -9.66
C ALA A 135 -4.54 3.49 -9.42
N PHE A 136 -3.71 2.47 -9.66
CA PHE A 136 -2.25 2.63 -9.59
C PHE A 136 -1.72 3.64 -10.62
N LEU A 137 -2.20 3.56 -11.87
CA LEU A 137 -1.79 4.48 -12.92
C LEU A 137 -2.17 5.92 -12.57
N HIS A 138 -3.38 6.15 -12.04
CA HIS A 138 -3.83 7.46 -11.60
C HIS A 138 -2.96 8.01 -10.46
N LEU A 139 -2.69 7.22 -9.42
CA LEU A 139 -1.82 7.63 -8.30
C LEU A 139 -0.36 7.89 -8.74
N CYS A 140 0.12 7.13 -9.72
CA CYS A 140 1.43 7.35 -10.32
C CYS A 140 1.49 8.70 -11.05
N GLN A 141 0.44 9.06 -11.78
CA GLN A 141 0.38 10.29 -12.58
C GLN A 141 0.13 11.54 -11.73
N GLU A 142 -0.91 11.51 -10.88
CA GLU A 142 -1.36 12.70 -10.16
C GLU A 142 -0.59 12.93 -8.87
N SER A 143 -0.36 11.85 -8.10
CA SER A 143 0.27 11.95 -6.77
C SER A 143 1.78 11.75 -6.80
N HIS A 144 2.37 11.51 -7.97
CA HIS A 144 3.79 11.15 -8.12
C HIS A 144 4.21 10.01 -7.18
N HIS A 145 3.30 9.06 -6.93
CA HIS A 145 3.49 7.99 -5.95
C HIS A 145 4.33 6.85 -6.55
N GLY A 146 5.63 6.81 -6.25
CA GLY A 146 6.59 5.89 -6.87
C GLY A 146 6.23 4.40 -6.74
N LYS A 147 5.65 3.98 -5.61
CA LYS A 147 5.17 2.60 -5.42
C LYS A 147 3.97 2.26 -6.31
N SER A 148 3.08 3.23 -6.56
CA SER A 148 1.97 3.04 -7.52
C SER A 148 2.47 2.84 -8.94
N CYS A 149 3.50 3.57 -9.37
CA CYS A 149 4.09 3.37 -10.70
C CYS A 149 4.64 1.94 -10.85
N TYR A 150 5.35 1.46 -9.83
CA TYR A 150 5.88 0.10 -9.79
C TYR A 150 4.77 -0.96 -9.85
N GLU A 151 3.74 -0.83 -9.02
CA GLU A 151 2.62 -1.78 -8.99
C GLU A 151 1.74 -1.72 -10.25
N GLY A 152 1.66 -0.56 -10.91
CA GLY A 152 1.06 -0.42 -12.24
C GLY A 152 1.84 -1.22 -13.29
N ALA A 153 3.17 -1.09 -13.31
CA ALA A 153 4.04 -1.86 -14.22
C ALA A 153 3.93 -3.38 -13.99
N ARG A 154 3.90 -3.80 -12.72
CA ARG A 154 3.71 -5.21 -12.36
C ARG A 154 2.33 -5.75 -12.76
N SER A 155 1.29 -4.94 -12.60
CA SER A 155 -0.08 -5.32 -13.01
C SER A 155 -0.16 -5.48 -14.52
N LEU A 156 0.40 -4.54 -15.30
CA LEU A 156 0.51 -4.66 -16.77
C LEU A 156 1.29 -5.90 -17.18
N SER A 157 2.43 -6.15 -16.53
CA SER A 157 3.25 -7.34 -16.76
C SER A 157 2.47 -8.64 -16.56
N GLN A 158 1.69 -8.73 -15.48
CA GLN A 158 0.87 -9.91 -15.20
C GLN A 158 -0.25 -10.10 -16.24
N MET A 159 -0.92 -9.02 -16.64
CA MET A 159 -1.96 -9.07 -17.67
C MET A 159 -1.39 -9.47 -19.04
N SER A 160 -0.20 -8.98 -19.39
CA SER A 160 0.52 -9.37 -20.61
C SER A 160 0.86 -10.85 -20.62
N ARG A 161 1.43 -11.37 -19.52
CA ARG A 161 1.78 -12.80 -19.40
C ARG A 161 0.57 -13.74 -19.40
N ALA A 162 -0.63 -13.21 -19.13
CA ALA A 162 -1.88 -13.97 -19.22
C ALA A 162 -2.45 -14.04 -20.65
N GLY A 163 -1.74 -13.48 -21.66
CA GLY A 163 -2.16 -13.50 -23.06
C GLY A 163 -3.34 -12.57 -23.36
N ARG A 164 -3.61 -11.58 -22.50
CA ARG A 164 -4.79 -10.69 -22.59
C ARG A 164 -4.53 -9.37 -23.32
N MET A 165 -3.51 -9.30 -24.16
CA MET A 165 -3.01 -8.03 -24.73
C MET A 165 -3.07 -7.94 -26.25
N ASP A 166 -4.01 -8.66 -26.90
CA ASP A 166 -4.43 -8.48 -28.31
C ASP A 166 -3.30 -8.13 -29.33
N GLY A 167 -2.11 -8.73 -29.21
CA GLY A 167 -0.97 -8.48 -30.11
C GLY A 167 -0.24 -7.14 -29.93
N LYS A 168 -0.35 -6.47 -28.77
CA LYS A 168 0.27 -5.17 -28.45
C LYS A 168 1.46 -5.26 -27.49
N GLU A 169 2.28 -6.30 -27.64
CA GLU A 169 3.36 -6.64 -26.70
C GLU A 169 4.44 -5.56 -26.62
N ASP A 170 4.78 -4.93 -27.75
CA ASP A 170 5.76 -3.85 -27.81
C ASP A 170 5.26 -2.57 -27.10
N GLU A 171 4.01 -2.16 -27.36
CA GLU A 171 3.38 -1.01 -26.67
C GLU A 171 3.36 -1.22 -25.14
N THR A 172 3.12 -2.47 -24.74
CA THR A 172 3.04 -2.87 -23.33
C THR A 172 4.39 -2.84 -22.66
N THR A 173 5.42 -3.36 -23.33
CA THR A 173 6.80 -3.34 -22.86
C THR A 173 7.30 -1.92 -22.69
N GLN A 174 7.03 -1.05 -23.66
CA GLN A 174 7.35 0.36 -23.56
C GLN A 174 6.65 1.02 -22.36
N ARG A 175 5.34 0.77 -22.19
CA ARG A 175 4.58 1.34 -21.08
C ARG A 175 5.06 0.84 -19.71
N MET A 176 5.44 -0.43 -19.59
CA MET A 176 6.06 -0.97 -18.38
C MET A 176 7.36 -0.25 -18.06
N GLN A 177 8.23 -0.04 -19.05
CA GLN A 177 9.49 0.67 -18.89
C GLN A 177 9.26 2.11 -18.42
N GLU A 178 8.34 2.85 -19.04
CA GLU A 178 8.01 4.23 -18.65
C GLU A 178 7.57 4.33 -17.19
N LEU A 179 6.73 3.39 -16.73
CA LEU A 179 6.29 3.34 -15.33
C LEU A 179 7.43 3.02 -14.37
N ILE A 180 8.36 2.15 -14.76
CA ILE A 180 9.53 1.81 -13.94
C ILE A 180 10.52 2.97 -13.84
N VAL A 181 10.73 3.71 -14.92
CA VAL A 181 11.51 4.97 -14.91
C VAL A 181 10.89 5.95 -13.92
N LYS A 182 9.59 6.24 -14.04
CA LYS A 182 8.86 7.13 -13.11
C LYS A 182 8.93 6.66 -11.66
N SER A 183 8.80 5.35 -11.43
CA SER A 183 8.92 4.77 -10.09
C SER A 183 10.28 5.10 -9.45
N CYS A 184 11.36 4.98 -10.22
CA CYS A 184 12.70 5.35 -9.77
C CYS A 184 12.86 6.87 -9.59
N GLU A 185 12.36 7.69 -10.51
CA GLU A 185 12.35 9.16 -10.41
C GLU A 185 11.63 9.65 -9.14
N TYR A 186 10.54 8.97 -8.77
CA TYR A 186 9.79 9.19 -7.55
C TYR A 186 10.38 8.47 -6.33
N LYS A 187 11.68 8.13 -6.40
CA LYS A 187 12.49 7.62 -5.29
C LYS A 187 11.99 6.31 -4.69
N TYR A 188 11.27 5.50 -5.44
CA TYR A 188 10.93 4.14 -5.02
C TYR A 188 12.05 3.18 -5.42
N GLU A 189 12.86 2.77 -4.44
CA GLU A 189 14.06 1.96 -4.64
C GLU A 189 13.84 0.69 -5.50
N PRO A 190 12.76 -0.10 -5.30
CA PRO A 190 12.48 -1.25 -6.18
C PRO A 190 12.30 -0.87 -7.65
N GLY A 191 11.80 0.33 -7.95
CA GLY A 191 11.75 0.86 -9.31
C GLY A 191 13.14 1.08 -9.91
N CYS A 192 14.08 1.63 -9.13
CA CYS A 192 15.46 1.80 -9.59
C CYS A 192 16.19 0.48 -9.80
N VAL A 193 15.95 -0.52 -8.94
CA VAL A 193 16.47 -1.88 -9.12
C VAL A 193 15.91 -2.51 -10.40
N ALA A 194 14.60 -2.39 -10.63
CA ALA A 194 13.98 -2.90 -11.84
C ALA A 194 14.49 -2.20 -13.11
N LEU A 195 14.75 -0.90 -13.06
CA LEU A 195 15.31 -0.16 -14.19
C LEU A 195 16.71 -0.68 -14.57
N LYS A 196 17.58 -0.92 -13.58
CA LYS A 196 18.90 -1.51 -13.81
C LYS A 196 18.80 -2.90 -14.42
N GLU A 197 17.86 -3.71 -13.94
CA GLU A 197 17.65 -5.05 -14.48
C GLU A 197 17.17 -5.01 -15.94
N PHE A 198 16.23 -4.13 -16.28
CA PHE A 198 15.80 -3.93 -17.66
C PHE A 198 16.97 -3.57 -18.57
N GLN A 199 17.80 -2.61 -18.16
CA GLN A 199 18.99 -2.19 -18.92
C GLN A 199 20.01 -3.32 -19.10
N ARG A 200 20.13 -4.22 -18.12
CA ARG A 200 20.96 -5.42 -18.23
C ARG A 200 20.38 -6.38 -19.27
N LEU A 201 19.08 -6.68 -19.18
CA LEU A 201 18.39 -7.59 -20.09
C LEU A 201 18.47 -7.13 -21.54
N MET A 202 18.32 -5.82 -21.80
CA MET A 202 18.48 -5.24 -23.14
C MET A 202 19.85 -5.52 -23.79
N LYS A 203 20.89 -5.80 -23.00
CA LYS A 203 22.24 -6.12 -23.50
C LYS A 203 22.53 -7.62 -23.56
N SER A 204 21.80 -8.44 -22.81
CA SER A 204 22.14 -9.84 -22.58
C SER A 204 21.09 -10.86 -23.03
N SER A 205 19.83 -10.45 -23.24
CA SER A 205 18.72 -11.33 -23.60
C SER A 205 18.36 -11.21 -25.08
N SER A 206 17.94 -12.32 -25.67
CA SER A 206 17.29 -12.35 -27.00
C SER A 206 15.83 -11.88 -26.96
N HIS A 207 15.18 -11.90 -25.78
CA HIS A 207 13.79 -11.50 -25.58
C HIS A 207 13.67 -10.59 -24.33
N PRO A 208 14.29 -9.40 -24.33
CA PRO A 208 14.44 -8.58 -23.13
C PRO A 208 13.09 -8.12 -22.53
N GLY A 209 12.07 -7.90 -23.36
CA GLY A 209 10.72 -7.53 -22.90
C GLY A 209 10.02 -8.65 -22.14
N GLU A 210 10.07 -9.88 -22.65
CA GLU A 210 9.50 -11.05 -22.00
C GLU A 210 10.20 -11.36 -20.68
N ASP A 211 11.54 -11.38 -20.69
CA ASP A 211 12.35 -11.62 -19.49
C ASP A 211 12.10 -10.56 -18.42
N PHE A 212 11.92 -9.30 -18.84
CA PHE A 212 11.60 -8.22 -17.92
C PHE A 212 10.18 -8.34 -17.36
N ALA A 213 9.21 -8.76 -18.17
CA ALA A 213 7.89 -9.07 -17.68
C ALA A 213 7.93 -10.22 -16.66
N VAL A 214 8.75 -11.26 -16.87
CA VAL A 214 8.96 -12.33 -15.88
C VAL A 214 9.55 -11.76 -14.59
N PHE A 215 10.56 -10.89 -14.69
CA PHE A 215 11.17 -10.23 -13.54
C PHE A 215 10.15 -9.42 -12.71
N LEU A 216 9.37 -8.54 -13.36
CA LEU A 216 8.40 -7.67 -12.68
C LEU A 216 7.25 -8.43 -12.01
N SER A 217 6.68 -9.40 -12.73
CA SER A 217 5.58 -10.20 -12.21
C SER A 217 6.04 -11.14 -11.09
N GLY A 218 7.33 -11.50 -11.05
CA GLY A 218 7.91 -12.43 -10.10
C GLY A 218 7.46 -13.87 -10.34
N ALA A 219 7.78 -14.76 -9.39
CA ALA A 219 7.45 -16.18 -9.49
C ALA A 219 5.94 -16.49 -9.37
N GLN A 220 5.12 -15.54 -8.91
CA GLN A 220 3.70 -15.75 -8.66
C GLN A 220 2.83 -15.05 -9.69
N LYS A 221 2.08 -15.85 -10.46
CA LYS A 221 0.96 -15.34 -11.25
C LYS A 221 -0.14 -14.88 -10.29
N ILE A 222 -0.54 -13.63 -10.38
CA ILE A 222 -1.83 -13.21 -9.83
C ILE A 222 -2.85 -13.62 -10.87
N ASP A 223 -3.74 -14.52 -10.49
CA ASP A 223 -4.69 -15.12 -11.41
C ASP A 223 -5.80 -14.12 -11.73
N CYS A 224 -5.52 -13.13 -12.57
CA CYS A 224 -6.51 -12.19 -13.07
C CYS A 224 -7.39 -12.91 -14.10
N GLU A 225 -8.21 -13.85 -13.63
CA GLU A 225 -9.32 -14.44 -14.39
C GLU A 225 -10.40 -13.40 -14.71
#